data_AF-A0A4W5LNH4-F1
#
_entry.id   AF-A0A4W5LNH4-F1
#
_cell.length_a   1.000
_cell.length_b   1.000
_cell.length_c   1.000
_cell.angle_alpha   90.00
_cell.angle_beta   90.00
_cell.angle_gamma   90.00
#
_symmetry.space_group_name_H-M   'P 1'
#
loop_
_entity.id
_entity.type
_entity.pdbx_description
1 polymer ?
#
loop_
_entity_poly.entity_id
_entity_poly.type
_entity_poly.pdbx_seq_one_letter_code
_entity_poly.pdbx_strand_id
1 'polypeptide(L)'
;MNQKELADTLEKYSDDPAVICQRELKSNLKKKFQCVFEGIAKQGNPTLLNKIYTELYITEGGTGEVNNEHELRQIETSTRKQARPETAIKCNDIFKPVTGQDKRIRAVLTKGVAGIGKTVSVQKFILDWAEGKANQDVQFVFSFPFRELNLMKEDKHTFIELLNHFSMETKQSRISKYDKYKVLFIFDGLDECRLPLDFQKNKICCDVTQSTSVDVLLTNLIKGNLLPSALLWITTRPAAANKIPSGCVDQVTEVRGFNDPQKEEYFRKRFSDEDLA
;
A
#
# COMPACT_ATOMS: atom_id res chain seq x y z
N MET A 1 7.15 30.31 28.44
CA MET A 1 7.29 28.85 28.60
C MET A 1 8.76 28.57 28.93
N ASN A 2 9.03 28.06 30.12
CA ASN A 2 10.38 27.77 30.60
C ASN A 2 10.94 26.51 29.88
N GLN A 3 12.27 26.44 29.67
CA GLN A 3 12.94 25.26 29.09
C GLN A 3 12.60 23.96 29.84
N LYS A 4 12.36 24.03 31.16
CA LYS A 4 11.92 22.88 31.96
C LYS A 4 10.49 22.43 31.61
N GLU A 5 9.56 23.38 31.45
CA GLU A 5 8.19 23.08 31.01
C GLU A 5 8.16 22.52 29.58
N LEU A 6 9.05 22.99 28.70
CA LEU A 6 9.20 22.47 27.35
C LEU A 6 9.74 21.03 27.36
N ALA A 7 10.76 20.75 28.17
CA ALA A 7 11.32 19.41 28.34
C ALA A 7 10.30 18.44 28.92
N ASP A 8 9.61 18.82 30.00
CA ASP A 8 8.56 18.02 30.65
C ASP A 8 7.40 17.76 29.69
N THR A 9 7.05 18.72 28.83
CA THR A 9 6.03 18.55 27.79
C THR A 9 6.50 17.59 26.70
N LEU A 10 7.73 17.73 26.20
CA LEU A 10 8.31 16.84 25.20
C LEU A 10 8.44 15.40 25.69
N GLU A 11 8.82 15.21 26.96
CA GLU A 11 8.91 13.90 27.61
C GLU A 11 7.52 13.26 27.73
N LYS A 12 6.52 14.03 28.16
CA LYS A 12 5.13 13.57 28.26
C LYS A 12 4.49 13.22 26.91
N TYR A 13 4.85 13.92 25.83
CA TYR A 13 4.46 13.55 24.46
C TYR A 13 5.23 12.32 23.94
N SER A 14 6.45 12.09 24.42
CA SER A 14 7.26 10.93 24.02
C SER A 14 6.80 9.61 24.64
N ASP A 15 6.08 9.69 25.76
CA ASP A 15 5.47 8.56 26.47
C ASP A 15 4.05 8.21 26.00
N ASP A 16 3.47 8.99 25.06
CA ASP A 16 2.17 8.65 24.47
C ASP A 16 2.26 7.26 23.79
N PRO A 17 1.43 6.29 24.19
CA PRO A 17 1.48 4.95 23.63
C PRO A 17 1.32 4.89 22.10
N ALA A 18 0.60 5.84 21.51
CA ALA A 18 0.44 5.94 20.06
C ALA A 18 1.72 6.43 19.38
N VAL A 19 2.44 7.37 20.00
CA VAL A 19 3.73 7.88 19.50
C VAL A 19 4.79 6.80 19.57
N ILE A 20 4.85 6.04 20.67
CA ILE A 20 5.76 4.90 20.83
C ILE A 20 5.47 3.84 19.76
N CYS A 21 4.21 3.42 19.62
CA CYS A 21 3.80 2.42 18.64
C CYS A 21 4.09 2.88 17.21
N GLN A 22 3.85 4.15 16.88
CA GLN A 22 4.18 4.70 15.57
C GLN A 22 5.69 4.63 15.30
N ARG A 23 6.52 5.00 16.28
CA ARG A 23 7.99 4.97 16.14
C ARG A 23 8.50 3.56 15.91
N GLU A 24 7.99 2.59 16.67
CA GLU A 24 8.31 1.16 16.51
C GLU A 24 7.90 0.67 15.12
N LEU A 25 6.66 0.95 14.70
CA LEU A 25 6.16 0.58 13.38
C LEU A 25 7.02 1.17 12.26
N LYS A 26 7.34 2.47 12.31
CA LYS A 26 8.22 3.11 11.31
C LYS A 26 9.60 2.47 11.27
N SER A 27 10.21 2.21 12.44
CA SER A 27 11.53 1.56 12.52
C SER A 27 11.52 0.19 11.83
N ASN A 28 10.47 -0.59 12.05
CA ASN A 28 10.36 -1.95 11.52
C ASN A 28 10.07 -1.98 10.03
N LEU A 29 9.17 -1.12 9.57
CA LEU A 29 8.91 -0.99 8.14
C LEU A 29 10.15 -0.45 7.40
N LYS A 30 10.90 0.48 8.00
CA LYS A 30 12.18 0.93 7.46
C LYS A 30 13.16 -0.25 7.32
N LYS A 31 13.38 -1.03 8.38
CA LYS A 31 14.25 -2.22 8.32
C LYS A 31 13.78 -3.24 7.27
N LYS A 32 12.47 -3.47 7.16
CA LYS A 32 11.85 -4.44 6.24
C LYS A 32 11.99 -4.03 4.78
N PHE A 33 11.87 -2.73 4.46
CA PHE A 33 11.77 -2.24 3.08
C PHE A 33 12.94 -1.37 2.61
N GLN A 34 13.93 -1.09 3.47
CA GLN A 34 15.12 -0.32 3.07
C GLN A 34 15.98 -1.01 2.01
N CYS A 35 15.94 -2.34 1.94
CA CYS A 35 16.73 -3.13 1.00
C CYS A 35 15.84 -4.02 0.14
N VAL A 36 16.27 -4.23 -1.10
CA VAL A 36 15.72 -5.24 -2.01
C VAL A 36 16.82 -6.20 -2.44
N PHE A 37 16.45 -7.46 -2.68
CA PHE A 37 17.35 -8.47 -3.19
C PHE A 37 17.34 -8.46 -4.71
N GLU A 38 18.51 -8.30 -5.30
CA GLU A 38 18.69 -8.35 -6.75
C GLU A 38 18.99 -9.79 -7.18
N GLY A 39 18.25 -10.34 -8.16
CA GLY A 39 18.44 -11.70 -8.68
C GLY A 39 17.73 -12.80 -7.88
N ILE A 40 18.19 -14.05 -8.01
CA ILE A 40 17.65 -15.18 -7.25
C ILE A 40 18.03 -14.97 -5.78
N ALA A 41 17.03 -14.91 -4.90
CA ALA A 41 17.08 -14.47 -3.50
C ALA A 41 18.16 -15.10 -2.58
N LYS A 42 18.95 -16.06 -3.07
CA LYS A 42 20.03 -16.74 -2.33
C LYS A 42 21.45 -16.30 -2.72
N GLN A 43 21.66 -15.51 -3.78
CA GLN A 43 23.01 -15.14 -4.27
C GLN A 43 23.25 -13.63 -4.48
N GLY A 44 22.25 -12.78 -4.31
CA GLY A 44 22.39 -11.33 -4.49
C GLY A 44 22.75 -10.57 -3.21
N ASN A 45 23.57 -9.53 -3.32
CA ASN A 45 23.78 -8.57 -2.24
C ASN A 45 22.52 -7.70 -2.05
N PRO A 46 22.15 -7.35 -0.81
CA PRO A 46 21.04 -6.43 -0.57
C PRO A 46 21.41 -5.02 -1.04
N THR A 47 20.61 -4.45 -1.95
CA THR A 47 20.77 -3.08 -2.42
C THR A 47 19.74 -2.16 -1.77
N LEU A 48 20.17 -0.95 -1.38
CA LEU A 48 19.26 0.06 -0.84
C LEU A 48 18.23 0.46 -1.88
N LEU A 49 16.95 0.30 -1.54
CA LEU A 49 15.83 0.62 -2.45
C LEU A 49 15.92 2.07 -2.93
N ASN A 50 16.22 3.01 -2.02
CA ASN A 50 16.38 4.43 -2.36
C ASN A 50 17.50 4.70 -3.38
N LYS A 51 18.53 3.84 -3.49
CA LYS A 51 19.64 4.01 -4.45
C LYS A 51 19.18 3.70 -5.88
N ILE A 52 18.35 2.66 -6.03
CA ILE A 52 17.98 2.13 -7.35
C ILE A 52 16.54 2.48 -7.77
N TYR A 53 15.72 2.98 -6.86
CA TYR A 53 14.34 3.30 -7.15
C TYR A 53 14.25 4.44 -8.16
N THR A 54 13.45 4.20 -9.20
CA THR A 54 13.03 5.18 -10.18
C THR A 54 11.51 5.26 -10.12
N GLU A 55 10.97 6.47 -10.09
CA GLU A 55 9.52 6.66 -9.98
C GLU A 55 8.83 6.05 -11.20
N LEU A 56 7.80 5.23 -10.98
CA LEU A 56 7.02 4.64 -12.07
C LEU A 56 6.04 5.65 -12.65
N TYR A 57 5.76 5.53 -13.95
CA TYR A 57 4.67 6.26 -14.58
C TYR A 57 3.33 5.64 -14.16
N ILE A 58 2.58 6.37 -13.33
CA ILE A 58 1.24 6.00 -12.86
C ILE A 58 0.23 7.00 -13.43
N THR A 59 -0.90 6.49 -13.87
CA THR A 59 -1.97 7.29 -14.49
C THR A 59 -3.33 6.91 -13.90
N GLU A 60 -4.37 7.69 -14.20
CA GLU A 60 -5.75 7.31 -13.87
C GLU A 60 -6.17 6.08 -14.70
N GLY A 61 -6.68 5.05 -14.03
CA GLY A 61 -6.92 3.72 -14.63
C GLY A 61 -8.23 3.56 -15.40
N GLY A 62 -8.97 4.65 -15.66
CA GLY A 62 -10.29 4.64 -16.32
C GLY A 62 -11.38 3.91 -15.54
N THR A 63 -12.55 3.70 -16.16
CA THR A 63 -13.63 2.88 -15.59
C THR A 63 -13.16 1.43 -15.43
N GLY A 64 -13.47 0.82 -14.28
CA GLY A 64 -13.03 -0.52 -13.86
C GLY A 64 -13.58 -1.70 -14.67
N GLU A 65 -13.80 -1.52 -15.97
CA GLU A 65 -14.20 -2.59 -16.87
C GLU A 65 -13.04 -3.58 -17.03
N VAL A 66 -13.40 -4.86 -16.88
CA VAL A 66 -12.50 -5.99 -17.06
C VAL A 66 -12.14 -6.04 -18.53
N ASN A 67 -10.93 -5.64 -18.88
CA ASN A 67 -10.39 -6.04 -20.16
C ASN A 67 -9.86 -7.48 -19.99
N ASN A 68 -10.67 -8.47 -20.34
CA ASN A 68 -10.31 -9.91 -20.32
C ASN A 68 -9.28 -10.27 -21.42
N GLU A 69 -8.71 -9.28 -22.09
CA GLU A 69 -7.69 -9.46 -23.10
C GLU A 69 -6.35 -9.85 -22.47
N HIS A 70 -5.58 -10.66 -23.20
CA HIS A 70 -4.21 -11.03 -22.84
C HIS A 70 -3.36 -9.81 -22.47
N GLU A 71 -2.48 -9.95 -21.48
CA GLU A 71 -1.62 -8.87 -20.96
C GLU A 71 -0.85 -8.12 -22.07
N LEU A 72 -0.47 -8.81 -23.15
CA LEU A 72 0.16 -8.21 -24.34
C LEU A 72 -0.71 -7.15 -25.03
N ARG A 73 -2.01 -7.44 -25.22
CA ARG A 73 -2.95 -6.49 -25.84
C ARG A 73 -3.24 -5.29 -24.95
N GLN A 74 -3.14 -5.46 -23.63
CA GLN A 74 -3.29 -4.34 -22.70
C GLN A 74 -2.10 -3.37 -22.80
N ILE A 75 -0.88 -3.90 -22.93
CA ILE A 75 0.31 -3.06 -23.20
C ILE A 75 0.11 -2.30 -24.52
N GLU A 76 -0.27 -2.99 -25.61
CA GLU A 76 -0.50 -2.36 -26.91
C GLU A 76 -1.61 -1.29 -26.88
N THR A 77 -2.69 -1.55 -26.15
CA THR A 77 -3.80 -0.59 -26.00
C THR A 77 -3.39 0.62 -25.18
N SER A 78 -2.53 0.43 -24.17
CA SER A 78 -1.90 1.52 -23.40
C SER A 78 -1.09 2.43 -24.31
N THR A 79 -0.28 1.84 -25.19
CA THR A 79 0.55 2.56 -26.16
C THR A 79 -0.31 3.37 -27.15
N ARG A 80 -1.44 2.81 -27.62
CA ARG A 80 -2.35 3.50 -28.55
C ARG A 80 -3.17 4.61 -27.90
N LYS A 81 -3.41 4.57 -26.58
CA LYS A 81 -4.16 5.60 -25.84
C LYS A 81 -3.40 6.90 -25.59
N GLN A 82 -2.12 6.98 -25.96
CA GLN A 82 -1.30 8.21 -25.87
C GLN A 82 -1.84 9.42 -26.65
N ALA A 83 -2.94 9.28 -27.42
CA ALA A 83 -3.60 10.37 -28.13
C ALA A 83 -4.32 11.40 -27.24
N ARG A 84 -4.52 11.14 -25.93
CA ARG A 84 -5.01 12.14 -24.95
C ARG A 84 -3.95 12.39 -23.87
N PRO A 85 -3.80 13.64 -23.36
CA PRO A 85 -2.89 13.91 -22.24
C PRO A 85 -3.39 13.17 -20.99
N GLU A 86 -2.72 12.08 -20.60
CA GLU A 86 -2.97 11.40 -19.33
C GLU A 86 -2.29 12.18 -18.19
N THR A 87 -3.01 12.42 -17.10
CA THR A 87 -2.45 13.08 -15.91
C THR A 87 -1.58 12.08 -15.16
N ALA A 88 -0.28 12.36 -15.08
CA ALA A 88 0.65 11.57 -14.29
C ALA A 88 0.36 11.75 -12.79
N ILE A 89 0.33 10.64 -12.06
CA ILE A 89 0.12 10.60 -10.61
C ILE A 89 1.42 10.14 -9.98
N LYS A 90 1.94 10.88 -8.99
CA LYS A 90 3.07 10.39 -8.18
C LYS A 90 2.58 9.33 -7.20
N CYS A 91 3.39 8.32 -6.93
CA CYS A 91 3.04 7.24 -6.01
C CYS A 91 2.68 7.76 -4.60
N ASN A 92 3.40 8.76 -4.11
CA ASN A 92 3.11 9.39 -2.82
C ASN A 92 1.86 10.29 -2.83
N ASP A 93 1.26 10.55 -4.00
CA ASP A 93 0.11 11.42 -4.19
C ASP A 93 -1.17 10.65 -4.57
N ILE A 94 -1.18 9.31 -4.49
CA ILE A 94 -2.31 8.48 -4.97
C ILE A 94 -3.65 8.74 -4.29
N PHE A 95 -3.65 9.32 -3.08
CA PHE A 95 -4.85 9.69 -2.32
C PHE A 95 -5.21 11.17 -2.48
N LYS A 96 -4.42 11.93 -3.24
CA LYS A 96 -4.75 13.32 -3.57
C LYS A 96 -5.74 13.32 -4.73
N PRO A 97 -6.81 14.12 -4.66
CA PRO A 97 -7.74 14.25 -5.77
C PRO A 97 -7.01 14.69 -7.03
N VAL A 98 -7.32 14.04 -8.16
CA VAL A 98 -6.90 14.53 -9.46
C VAL A 98 -7.60 15.87 -9.68
N THR A 99 -6.82 16.88 -10.07
CA THR A 99 -7.25 18.29 -10.19
C THR A 99 -8.65 18.45 -10.78
N GLY A 100 -9.55 19.12 -10.05
CA GLY A 100 -10.93 19.41 -10.48
C GLY A 100 -12.01 18.53 -9.86
N GLN A 101 -11.64 17.48 -9.11
CA GLN A 101 -12.59 16.65 -8.36
C GLN A 101 -12.50 16.95 -6.85
N ASP A 102 -13.57 17.44 -6.24
CA ASP A 102 -13.69 17.60 -4.77
C ASP A 102 -14.20 16.29 -4.11
N LYS A 103 -13.65 15.15 -4.56
CA LYS A 103 -14.05 13.83 -4.07
C LYS A 103 -13.04 13.35 -3.02
N ARG A 104 -13.53 13.01 -1.84
CA ARG A 104 -12.74 12.32 -0.81
C ARG A 104 -12.39 10.91 -1.31
N ILE A 105 -11.11 10.61 -1.42
CA ILE A 105 -10.60 9.28 -1.80
C ILE A 105 -10.32 8.48 -0.53
N ARG A 106 -11.11 7.43 -0.27
CA ARG A 106 -10.86 6.46 0.80
C ARG A 106 -10.13 5.24 0.24
N ALA A 107 -10.57 4.71 -0.89
CA ALA A 107 -10.05 3.47 -1.47
C ALA A 107 -9.48 3.66 -2.88
N VAL A 108 -8.20 3.31 -3.05
CA VAL A 108 -7.49 3.31 -4.33
C VAL A 108 -7.21 1.87 -4.76
N LEU A 109 -7.58 1.52 -6.00
CA LEU A 109 -7.21 0.26 -6.65
C LEU A 109 -6.20 0.53 -7.76
N THR A 110 -4.96 0.06 -7.58
CA THR A 110 -3.89 0.20 -8.56
C THR A 110 -3.71 -1.09 -9.35
N LYS A 111 -3.94 -1.04 -10.66
CA LYS A 111 -3.73 -2.15 -11.58
C LYS A 111 -2.44 -1.99 -12.38
N GLY A 112 -1.94 -3.10 -12.91
CA GLY A 112 -0.81 -3.13 -13.83
C GLY A 112 -0.37 -4.58 -14.10
N VAL A 113 0.31 -4.82 -15.22
CA VAL A 113 0.74 -6.17 -15.63
C VAL A 113 1.76 -6.78 -14.66
N ALA A 114 2.01 -8.08 -14.80
CA ALA A 114 3.01 -8.77 -13.98
C ALA A 114 4.40 -8.13 -14.14
N GLY A 115 5.17 -8.05 -13.05
CA GLY A 115 6.54 -7.51 -13.08
C GLY A 115 6.67 -5.99 -13.28
N ILE A 116 5.58 -5.25 -13.50
CA ILE A 116 5.64 -3.81 -13.83
C ILE A 116 6.08 -2.90 -12.67
N GLY A 117 6.30 -3.44 -11.47
CA GLY A 117 6.81 -2.69 -10.32
C GLY A 117 5.79 -2.31 -9.23
N LYS A 118 4.54 -2.79 -9.28
CA LYS A 118 3.49 -2.49 -8.28
C LYS A 118 3.96 -2.67 -6.83
N THR A 119 4.51 -3.84 -6.50
CA THR A 119 5.02 -4.15 -5.15
C THR A 119 6.19 -3.26 -4.76
N VAL A 120 7.10 -2.94 -5.70
CA VAL A 120 8.24 -2.04 -5.43
C VAL A 120 7.76 -0.63 -5.11
N SER A 121 6.71 -0.14 -5.78
CA SER A 121 6.07 1.15 -5.45
C SER A 121 5.43 1.15 -4.08
N VAL A 122 4.76 0.07 -3.68
CA VAL A 122 4.22 -0.08 -2.32
C VAL A 122 5.34 -0.03 -1.28
N GLN A 123 6.42 -0.78 -1.50
CA GLN A 123 7.58 -0.79 -0.59
C GLN A 123 8.21 0.60 -0.49
N LYS A 124 8.36 1.31 -1.61
CA LYS A 124 8.90 2.66 -1.64
C LYS A 124 8.02 3.66 -0.89
N PHE A 125 6.71 3.62 -1.10
CA PHE A 125 5.75 4.47 -0.40
C PHE A 125 5.86 4.27 1.12
N ILE A 126 5.89 3.02 1.57
CA ILE A 126 6.03 2.68 2.99
C ILE A 126 7.37 3.17 3.53
N LEU A 127 8.46 3.00 2.78
CA LEU A 127 9.79 3.47 3.17
C LEU A 127 9.82 5.00 3.31
N ASP A 128 9.25 5.74 2.37
CA ASP A 128 9.17 7.21 2.45
C ASP A 128 8.35 7.68 3.65
N TRP A 129 7.23 7.00 3.94
CA TRP A 129 6.44 7.28 5.14
C TRP A 129 7.23 7.00 6.43
N ALA A 130 7.94 5.87 6.48
CA ALA A 130 8.75 5.46 7.62
C ALA A 130 9.95 6.38 7.87
N GLU A 131 10.56 6.92 6.80
CA GLU A 131 11.67 7.87 6.85
C GLU A 131 11.24 9.31 7.09
N GLY A 132 9.93 9.59 7.18
CA GLY A 132 9.43 10.95 7.42
C GLY A 132 9.34 11.84 6.18
N LYS A 133 9.52 11.28 4.97
CA LYS A 133 9.65 12.02 3.71
C LYS A 133 8.30 12.39 3.08
N ALA A 134 7.28 11.56 3.26
CA ALA A 134 5.96 11.74 2.65
C ALA A 134 4.82 11.23 3.56
N ASN A 135 3.59 11.67 3.29
CA ASN A 135 2.35 11.15 3.91
C ASN A 135 2.34 11.20 5.46
N GLN A 136 2.99 12.20 6.06
CA GLN A 136 3.10 12.32 7.53
C GLN A 136 1.79 12.73 8.22
N ASP A 137 0.77 13.10 7.46
CA ASP A 137 -0.60 13.26 7.92
C ASP A 137 -1.28 11.92 8.27
N VAL A 138 -0.76 10.80 7.78
CA VAL A 138 -1.17 9.43 8.13
C VAL A 138 -0.39 8.95 9.36
N GLN A 139 -1.08 8.63 10.45
CA GLN A 139 -0.44 8.20 11.69
C GLN A 139 0.05 6.74 11.65
N PHE A 140 -0.64 5.85 10.95
CA PHE A 140 -0.24 4.43 10.87
C PHE A 140 -0.38 3.89 9.46
N VAL A 141 0.60 3.11 9.02
CA VAL A 141 0.58 2.39 7.74
C VAL A 141 0.80 0.91 8.01
N PHE A 142 -0.15 0.08 7.59
CA PHE A 142 -0.04 -1.38 7.70
C PHE A 142 -0.05 -2.00 6.30
N SER A 143 0.85 -2.95 6.08
CA SER A 143 0.96 -3.69 4.84
C SER A 143 0.44 -5.10 5.03
N PHE A 144 -0.50 -5.49 4.18
CA PHE A 144 -1.14 -6.81 4.15
C PHE A 144 -0.93 -7.46 2.78
N PRO A 145 0.19 -8.16 2.55
CA PRO A 145 0.36 -8.97 1.36
C PRO A 145 -0.70 -10.07 1.34
N PHE A 146 -1.48 -10.20 0.25
CA PHE A 146 -2.54 -11.22 0.16
C PHE A 146 -1.98 -12.64 0.27
N ARG A 147 -0.76 -12.87 -0.23
CA ARG A 147 -0.04 -14.14 -0.06
C ARG A 147 0.13 -14.54 1.42
N GLU A 148 0.32 -13.58 2.32
CA GLU A 148 0.47 -13.80 3.76
C GLU A 148 -0.90 -13.93 4.42
N LEU A 149 -1.90 -13.14 4.02
CA LEU A 149 -3.29 -13.29 4.47
C LEU A 149 -3.86 -14.69 4.15
N ASN A 150 -3.48 -15.27 3.01
CA ASN A 150 -3.89 -16.62 2.63
C ASN A 150 -3.45 -17.70 3.63
N LEU A 151 -2.41 -17.45 4.43
CA LEU A 151 -1.92 -18.40 5.44
C LEU A 151 -2.82 -18.44 6.68
N MET A 152 -3.68 -17.43 6.87
CA MET A 152 -4.58 -17.29 8.02
C MET A 152 -6.04 -17.62 7.67
N LYS A 153 -6.31 -18.12 6.47
CA LYS A 153 -7.67 -18.28 5.95
C LYS A 153 -8.56 -19.25 6.73
N GLU A 154 -7.96 -20.21 7.43
CA GLU A 154 -8.68 -21.26 8.18
C GLU A 154 -8.98 -20.84 9.63
N ASP A 155 -8.31 -19.79 10.12
CA ASP A 155 -8.40 -19.34 11.50
C ASP A 155 -9.36 -18.16 11.66
N LYS A 156 -9.86 -17.98 12.88
CA LYS A 156 -10.60 -16.78 13.26
C LYS A 156 -9.68 -15.82 13.98
N HIS A 157 -9.81 -14.54 13.62
CA HIS A 157 -9.03 -13.46 14.19
C HIS A 157 -9.93 -12.28 14.52
N THR A 158 -9.57 -11.54 15.54
CA THR A 158 -9.98 -10.14 15.68
C THR A 158 -9.18 -9.27 14.70
N PHE A 159 -9.67 -8.08 14.37
CA PHE A 159 -8.89 -7.19 13.52
C PHE A 159 -7.60 -6.72 14.21
N ILE A 160 -7.61 -6.61 15.55
CA ILE A 160 -6.43 -6.25 16.35
C ILE A 160 -5.36 -7.35 16.26
N GLU A 161 -5.74 -8.62 16.34
CA GLU A 161 -4.82 -9.75 16.16
C GLU A 161 -4.20 -9.74 14.76
N LEU A 162 -4.99 -9.42 13.73
CA LEU A 162 -4.48 -9.27 12.37
C LEU A 162 -3.43 -8.15 12.30
N LEU A 163 -3.70 -6.97 12.87
CA LEU A 163 -2.74 -5.86 12.90
C LEU A 163 -1.43 -6.25 13.60
N ASN A 164 -1.55 -6.90 14.77
CA ASN A 164 -0.39 -7.33 15.55
C ASN A 164 0.47 -8.36 14.81
N HIS A 165 -0.16 -9.25 14.04
CA HIS A 165 0.58 -10.22 13.24
C HIS A 165 1.44 -9.54 12.18
N PHE A 166 0.90 -8.54 11.47
CA PHE A 166 1.63 -7.87 10.39
C PHE A 166 2.56 -6.75 10.88
N SER A 167 2.42 -6.30 12.13
CA SER A 167 3.36 -5.38 12.78
C SER A 167 4.53 -6.08 13.48
N MET A 168 4.46 -7.40 13.70
CA MET A 168 5.42 -8.39 14.27
C MET A 168 6.27 -8.02 15.51
N GLU A 169 6.29 -6.79 15.99
CA GLU A 169 7.12 -6.38 17.13
C GLU A 169 6.39 -5.51 18.16
N THR A 170 5.16 -5.08 17.91
CA THR A 170 4.34 -4.43 18.94
C THR A 170 3.76 -5.51 19.86
N LYS A 171 4.61 -6.14 20.69
CA LYS A 171 4.22 -7.15 21.72
C LYS A 171 3.20 -6.62 22.74
N GLN A 172 2.89 -5.34 22.70
CA GLN A 172 1.72 -4.73 23.33
C GLN A 172 1.00 -3.89 22.28
N SER A 173 -0.22 -4.28 21.92
CA SER A 173 -1.20 -3.38 21.31
C SER A 173 -1.55 -2.29 22.33
N ARG A 174 -0.65 -1.30 22.51
CA ARG A 174 -0.90 -0.18 23.41
C ARG A 174 -1.97 0.78 22.87
N ILE A 175 -2.38 0.57 21.61
CA ILE A 175 -3.45 1.30 20.95
C ILE A 175 -4.70 0.43 20.93
N SER A 176 -5.74 0.85 21.66
CA SER A 176 -7.04 0.18 21.68
C SER A 176 -8.05 0.77 20.69
N LYS A 177 -7.75 1.93 20.09
CA LYS A 177 -8.71 2.74 19.31
C LYS A 177 -8.08 3.30 18.03
N TYR A 178 -7.99 2.46 17.01
CA TYR A 178 -7.46 2.83 15.68
C TYR A 178 -8.39 3.78 14.91
N ASP A 179 -9.67 3.83 15.27
CA ASP A 179 -10.69 4.73 14.72
C ASP A 179 -10.38 6.23 14.93
N LYS A 180 -9.58 6.57 15.95
CA LYS A 180 -9.14 7.93 16.25
C LYS A 180 -8.02 8.44 15.36
N TYR A 181 -7.37 7.56 14.60
CA TYR A 181 -6.18 7.88 13.81
C TYR A 181 -6.47 7.79 12.32
N LYS A 182 -5.76 8.57 11.51
CA LYS A 182 -5.71 8.37 10.07
C LYS A 182 -4.78 7.18 9.81
N VAL A 183 -5.39 6.04 9.52
CA VAL A 183 -4.70 4.77 9.25
C VAL A 183 -4.81 4.45 7.76
N LEU A 184 -3.72 3.98 7.17
CA LEU A 184 -3.68 3.44 5.81
C LEU A 184 -3.41 1.93 5.85
N PHE A 185 -4.26 1.17 5.18
CA PHE A 185 -4.07 -0.25 4.92
C PHE A 185 -3.70 -0.48 3.46
N ILE A 186 -2.54 -1.09 3.22
CA ILE A 186 -2.04 -1.40 1.89
C ILE A 186 -2.15 -2.91 1.66
N PHE A 187 -3.05 -3.32 0.78
CA PHE A 187 -3.27 -4.70 0.36
C PHE A 187 -2.52 -4.98 -0.94
N ASP A 188 -1.38 -5.66 -0.84
CA ASP A 188 -0.52 -5.93 -2.00
C ASP A 188 -0.83 -7.30 -2.61
N GLY A 189 -1.05 -7.35 -3.93
CA GLY A 189 -1.17 -8.60 -4.69
C GLY A 189 -2.54 -9.28 -4.65
N LEU A 190 -3.65 -8.55 -4.87
CA LEU A 190 -5.01 -9.13 -4.90
C LEU A 190 -5.16 -10.28 -5.91
N ASP A 191 -4.37 -10.29 -6.98
CA ASP A 191 -4.31 -11.41 -7.92
C ASP A 191 -3.90 -12.74 -7.25
N GLU A 192 -3.14 -12.68 -6.16
CA GLU A 192 -2.73 -13.83 -5.36
C GLU A 192 -3.74 -14.20 -4.26
N CYS A 193 -4.81 -13.41 -4.08
CA CYS A 193 -5.82 -13.65 -3.03
C CYS A 193 -6.61 -14.95 -3.30
N ARG A 194 -6.62 -15.83 -2.29
CA ARG A 194 -7.36 -17.11 -2.27
C ARG A 194 -8.57 -17.08 -1.35
N LEU A 195 -8.80 -15.97 -0.65
CA LEU A 195 -10.02 -15.76 0.14
C LEU A 195 -11.21 -15.58 -0.81
N PRO A 196 -12.42 -16.04 -0.45
CA PRO A 196 -13.61 -15.88 -1.27
C PRO A 196 -13.96 -14.44 -1.63
N LEU A 197 -13.67 -13.50 -0.72
CA LEU A 197 -14.07 -12.10 -0.73
C LEU A 197 -15.58 -11.96 -1.00
N ASP A 198 -16.41 -12.68 -0.24
CA ASP A 198 -17.86 -12.68 -0.45
C ASP A 198 -18.52 -11.42 0.11
N PHE A 199 -18.50 -10.33 -0.67
CA PHE A 199 -19.08 -9.04 -0.33
C PHE A 199 -20.60 -9.06 -0.10
N GLN A 200 -21.30 -10.13 -0.52
CA GLN A 200 -22.75 -10.27 -0.42
C GLN A 200 -23.18 -11.10 0.79
N LYS A 201 -22.54 -12.25 1.02
CA LYS A 201 -22.94 -13.19 2.08
C LYS A 201 -22.19 -12.99 3.39
N ASN A 202 -21.03 -12.34 3.39
CA ASN A 202 -20.31 -12.10 4.63
C ASN A 202 -21.12 -11.24 5.59
N LYS A 203 -21.19 -11.69 6.86
CA LYS A 203 -21.87 -10.98 7.93
C LYS A 203 -21.24 -9.61 8.13
N ILE A 204 -22.06 -8.63 8.50
CA ILE A 204 -21.57 -7.30 8.87
C ILE A 204 -20.74 -7.43 10.15
N CYS A 205 -19.55 -6.83 10.13
CA CYS A 205 -18.64 -6.72 11.27
C CYS A 205 -18.17 -5.27 11.36
N CYS A 206 -18.45 -4.62 12.49
CA CYS A 206 -18.07 -3.23 12.75
C CYS A 206 -17.17 -3.08 14.00
N ASP A 207 -16.93 -4.18 14.72
CA ASP A 207 -16.13 -4.20 15.94
C ASP A 207 -14.78 -4.87 15.68
N VAL A 208 -13.69 -4.14 15.93
CA VAL A 208 -12.30 -4.62 15.75
C VAL A 208 -11.92 -5.74 16.73
N THR A 209 -12.68 -5.92 17.80
CA THR A 209 -12.47 -6.96 18.83
C THR A 209 -13.28 -8.24 18.56
N GLN A 210 -14.20 -8.22 17.59
CA GLN A 210 -15.00 -9.39 17.25
C GLN A 210 -14.15 -10.39 16.45
N SER A 211 -14.00 -11.61 16.99
CA SER A 211 -13.30 -12.71 16.31
C SER A 211 -14.16 -13.30 15.18
N THR A 212 -13.62 -13.27 13.95
CA THR A 212 -14.30 -13.77 12.74
C THR A 212 -13.26 -14.20 11.70
N SER A 213 -13.68 -14.73 10.55
CA SER A 213 -12.75 -15.11 9.49
C SER A 213 -12.07 -13.88 8.88
N VAL A 214 -10.86 -14.06 8.35
CA VAL A 214 -10.13 -13.02 7.61
C VAL A 214 -10.97 -12.48 6.44
N ASP A 215 -11.71 -13.35 5.76
CA ASP A 215 -12.60 -12.95 4.66
C ASP A 215 -13.67 -11.93 5.09
N VAL A 216 -14.31 -12.16 6.24
CA VAL A 216 -15.30 -11.24 6.82
C VAL A 216 -14.63 -9.94 7.24
N LEU A 217 -13.44 -9.98 7.84
CA LEU A 217 -12.70 -8.77 8.23
C LEU A 217 -12.38 -7.89 7.00
N LEU A 218 -11.81 -8.48 5.96
CA LEU A 218 -11.38 -7.75 4.76
C LEU A 218 -12.56 -7.15 4.01
N THR A 219 -13.62 -7.94 3.77
CA THR A 219 -14.82 -7.44 3.06
C THR A 219 -15.49 -6.31 3.84
N ASN A 220 -15.55 -6.37 5.17
CA ASN A 220 -16.12 -5.28 5.98
C ASN A 220 -15.23 -4.04 6.04
N LEU A 221 -13.91 -4.19 6.05
CA LEU A 221 -12.98 -3.06 5.95
C LEU A 221 -13.11 -2.34 4.60
N ILE A 222 -13.15 -3.11 3.51
CA ILE A 222 -13.27 -2.60 2.14
C ILE A 222 -14.63 -1.92 1.92
N LYS A 223 -15.73 -2.50 2.42
CA LYS A 223 -17.08 -1.88 2.38
C LYS A 223 -17.19 -0.65 3.29
N GLY A 224 -16.25 -0.45 4.22
CA GLY A 224 -16.31 0.63 5.21
C GLY A 224 -17.17 0.36 6.44
N ASN A 225 -17.65 -0.88 6.63
CA ASN A 225 -18.34 -1.28 7.86
C ASN A 225 -17.38 -1.32 9.06
N LEU A 226 -16.14 -1.75 8.82
CA LEU A 226 -15.05 -1.76 9.79
C LEU A 226 -14.09 -0.61 9.47
N LEU A 227 -13.76 0.22 10.46
CA LEU A 227 -12.88 1.39 10.31
C LEU A 227 -13.24 2.30 9.11
N PRO A 228 -14.43 2.95 9.12
CA PRO A 228 -14.97 3.77 8.01
C PRO A 228 -14.14 5.02 7.66
N SER A 229 -13.16 5.39 8.48
CA SER A 229 -12.24 6.51 8.21
C SER A 229 -10.88 6.10 7.63
N ALA A 230 -10.52 4.81 7.67
CA ALA A 230 -9.23 4.32 7.17
C ALA A 230 -9.06 4.48 5.65
N LEU A 231 -7.85 4.77 5.20
CA LEU A 231 -7.49 4.75 3.79
C LEU A 231 -7.13 3.32 3.36
N LEU A 232 -7.48 2.95 2.14
CA LEU A 232 -7.19 1.63 1.57
C LEU A 232 -6.45 1.81 0.24
N TRP A 233 -5.33 1.10 0.08
CA TRP A 233 -4.64 0.98 -1.19
C TRP A 233 -4.51 -0.48 -1.56
N ILE A 234 -5.11 -0.89 -2.68
CA ILE A 234 -5.11 -2.28 -3.15
C ILE A 234 -4.33 -2.34 -4.45
N THR A 235 -3.34 -3.22 -4.57
CA THR A 235 -2.64 -3.48 -5.84
C THR A 235 -3.10 -4.81 -6.45
N THR A 236 -3.17 -4.86 -7.78
CA THR A 236 -3.63 -6.07 -8.47
C THR A 236 -3.18 -6.13 -9.92
N ARG A 237 -3.27 -7.31 -10.54
CA ARG A 237 -3.30 -7.43 -11.99
C ARG A 237 -4.70 -7.09 -12.52
N PRO A 238 -4.81 -6.54 -13.74
CA PRO A 238 -6.09 -6.19 -14.34
C PRO A 238 -7.14 -7.32 -14.28
N ALA A 239 -6.74 -8.56 -14.51
CA ALA A 239 -7.63 -9.73 -14.51
C ALA A 239 -8.28 -10.03 -13.14
N ALA A 240 -7.72 -9.56 -12.04
CA ALA A 240 -8.25 -9.78 -10.69
C ALA A 240 -8.90 -8.53 -10.07
N ALA A 241 -8.93 -7.41 -10.80
CA ALA A 241 -9.49 -6.15 -10.31
C ALA A 241 -10.97 -6.24 -9.96
N ASN A 242 -11.74 -7.05 -10.69
CA ASN A 242 -13.17 -7.28 -10.46
C ASN A 242 -13.49 -8.11 -9.21
N LYS A 243 -12.49 -8.66 -8.50
CA LYS A 243 -12.72 -9.24 -7.17
C LYS A 243 -13.21 -8.19 -6.18
N ILE A 244 -12.90 -6.91 -6.41
CA ILE A 244 -13.42 -5.80 -5.61
C ILE A 244 -14.59 -5.14 -6.35
N PRO A 245 -15.78 -5.02 -5.73
CA PRO A 245 -16.89 -4.29 -6.33
C PRO A 245 -16.51 -2.84 -6.62
N SER A 246 -16.90 -2.32 -7.79
CA SER A 246 -16.60 -0.95 -8.20
C SER A 246 -17.13 0.10 -7.22
N GLY A 247 -18.27 -0.16 -6.56
CA GLY A 247 -18.82 0.70 -5.52
C GLY A 247 -18.00 0.78 -4.22
N CYS A 248 -16.97 -0.06 -4.06
CA CYS A 248 -16.05 -0.03 -2.92
C CYS A 248 -14.72 0.69 -3.25
N VAL A 249 -14.55 1.22 -4.47
CA VAL A 249 -13.33 1.87 -4.93
C VAL A 249 -13.64 3.31 -5.34
N ASP A 250 -12.90 4.26 -4.79
CA ASP A 250 -13.08 5.67 -5.10
C ASP A 250 -12.30 6.12 -6.33
N GLN A 251 -11.12 5.52 -6.52
CA GLN A 251 -10.19 5.82 -7.59
C GLN A 251 -9.48 4.57 -8.08
N VAL A 252 -9.36 4.43 -9.40
CA VAL A 252 -8.56 3.40 -10.04
C VAL A 252 -7.33 4.07 -10.64
N THR A 253 -6.15 3.50 -10.41
CA THR A 253 -4.90 3.96 -11.03
C THR A 253 -4.22 2.81 -11.77
N GLU A 254 -3.36 3.13 -12.73
CA GLU A 254 -2.66 2.14 -13.54
C GLU A 254 -1.16 2.43 -13.59
N VAL A 255 -0.36 1.43 -13.24
CA VAL A 255 1.11 1.46 -13.39
C VAL A 255 1.46 1.04 -14.81
N ARG A 256 2.07 1.96 -15.55
CA ARG A 256 2.48 1.77 -16.95
C ARG A 256 3.95 1.35 -17.09
N GLY A 257 4.72 1.35 -16.00
CA GLY A 257 6.15 1.07 -16.00
C GLY A 257 6.97 2.37 -16.15
N PHE A 258 8.12 2.29 -16.82
CA PHE A 258 8.96 3.45 -17.12
C PHE A 258 8.64 4.05 -18.48
N ASN A 259 8.49 5.36 -18.54
CA ASN A 259 8.65 6.12 -19.78
C ASN A 259 10.15 6.20 -20.16
N ASP A 260 10.47 6.70 -21.36
CA ASP A 260 11.87 6.67 -21.84
C ASP A 260 12.84 7.43 -20.92
N PRO A 261 12.53 8.64 -20.40
CA PRO A 261 13.37 9.29 -19.39
C PRO A 261 13.59 8.45 -18.11
N GLN A 262 12.54 7.78 -17.62
CA GLN A 262 12.64 6.92 -16.44
C GLN A 262 13.45 5.64 -16.72
N LYS A 263 13.44 5.12 -17.96
CA LYS A 263 14.31 3.99 -18.32
C LYS A 263 15.77 4.40 -18.23
N GLU A 264 16.13 5.56 -18.78
CA GLU A 264 17.49 6.10 -18.70
C GLU A 264 17.94 6.32 -17.25
N GLU A 265 17.06 6.90 -16.42
CA GLU A 265 17.33 7.09 -14.99
C GLU A 265 17.54 5.75 -14.29
N TYR A 266 16.69 4.76 -14.56
CA TYR A 266 16.81 3.42 -14.00
C TYR A 266 18.14 2.78 -14.38
N PHE A 267 18.51 2.79 -15.67
CA PHE A 267 19.79 2.22 -16.12
C PHE A 267 20.98 2.91 -15.45
N ARG A 268 20.98 4.24 -15.37
CA ARG A 268 22.06 5.02 -14.72
C ARG A 268 22.19 4.74 -13.23
N LYS A 269 21.07 4.57 -12.52
CA LYS A 269 21.08 4.20 -11.10
C LYS A 269 21.49 2.76 -10.86
N ARG A 270 21.16 1.89 -11.81
CA ARG A 270 21.30 0.43 -11.69
C ARG A 270 22.70 -0.06 -12.04
N PHE A 271 23.32 0.56 -13.04
CA PHE A 271 24.66 0.25 -13.54
C PHE A 271 25.50 1.51 -13.37
N SER A 272 26.42 1.48 -12.40
CA SER A 272 27.45 2.51 -12.28
C SER A 272 28.46 2.33 -13.41
N ASP A 273 29.15 3.40 -13.83
CA ASP A 273 30.22 3.27 -14.83
C ASP A 273 31.34 2.29 -14.39
N GLU A 274 31.51 2.08 -13.08
CA GLU A 274 32.44 1.09 -12.50
C GLU A 274 32.03 -0.38 -12.78
N ASP A 275 30.75 -0.66 -13.08
CA ASP A 275 30.25 -2.00 -13.38
C ASP A 275 30.39 -2.38 -14.87
N LEU A 276 30.79 -1.42 -15.72
CA LEU A 276 30.92 -1.56 -17.18
C LEU A 276 32.39 -1.63 -17.66
N ALA A 277 33.36 -1.67 -16.74
CA ALA A 277 34.80 -1.81 -16.99
C ALA A 277 35.29 -3.24 -16.71
#